data_AF-A0A357NGN4-F1
#
_entry.id   AF-A0A357NGN4-F1
#
_cell.length_a   1.000
_cell.length_b   1.000
_cell.length_c   1.000
_cell.angle_alpha   90.00
_cell.angle_beta   90.00
_cell.angle_gamma   90.00
#
_symmetry.space_group_name_H-M   'P 1'
#
loop_
_entity.id
_entity.type
_entity.pdbx_description
1 polymer ?
#
loop_
_entity_poly.entity_id
_entity_poly.type
_entity_poly.pdbx_seq_one_letter_code
_entity_poly.pdbx_strand_id
1 'polypeptide(L)'
;TKGHKNYELRAKGKVAVLACGYQGGPPALIAMGALKSGIPEEELPGIIKHWRKANSDIVKLWYASENAAVTAVREKTTVKLAHGVQYRYEAGILFADLPSGRSLAYVNARVKPDPRFDKDGIVFEGMDQIKKKWMPQRTYGGRLVENLVQAIARDCLAVSMMRLNNEGYKTAMHIHDEVVLDVPIDTGSIKHVTSVMGQPIDWAPGLPLSAAAFECDFYQKD
;
A
#
# COMPACT_ATOMS: atom_id res chain seq x y z
N THR A 1 -8.76 -23.97 1.19
CA THR A 1 -9.46 -24.75 2.24
C THR A 1 -8.45 -25.29 3.24
N LYS A 2 -8.80 -25.28 4.54
CA LYS A 2 -8.00 -25.95 5.60
C LYS A 2 -7.88 -27.44 5.25
N GLY A 3 -6.67 -28.01 5.30
CA GLY A 3 -6.43 -29.46 5.10
C GLY A 3 -5.55 -29.90 3.93
N HIS A 4 -5.04 -29.00 3.07
CA HIS A 4 -4.04 -29.36 2.05
C HIS A 4 -2.61 -29.25 2.58
N LYS A 5 -1.68 -30.09 2.09
CA LYS A 5 -0.23 -30.02 2.39
C LYS A 5 0.38 -28.61 2.24
N ASN A 6 -0.18 -27.77 1.37
CA ASN A 6 0.29 -26.40 1.13
C ASN A 6 -0.35 -25.35 2.06
N TYR A 7 -1.25 -25.74 2.97
CA TYR A 7 -1.91 -24.80 3.89
C TYR A 7 -0.92 -24.15 4.85
N GLU A 8 0.06 -24.90 5.34
CA GLU A 8 1.17 -24.37 6.15
C GLU A 8 2.04 -23.39 5.35
N LEU A 9 2.25 -23.68 4.06
CA LEU A 9 2.98 -22.79 3.15
C LEU A 9 2.22 -21.47 2.88
N ARG A 10 0.89 -21.45 3.02
CA ARG A 10 0.08 -20.23 2.85
C ARG A 10 0.38 -19.20 3.93
N ALA A 11 0.53 -19.61 5.18
CA ALA A 11 0.87 -18.70 6.27
C ALA A 11 2.29 -18.12 6.07
N LYS A 12 3.27 -18.98 5.74
CA LYS A 12 4.65 -18.57 5.42
C LYS A 12 4.69 -17.61 4.22
N GLY A 13 3.95 -17.94 3.16
CA GLY A 13 3.81 -17.10 1.96
C GLY A 13 3.17 -15.75 2.26
N LYS A 14 2.13 -15.70 3.10
CA LYS A 14 1.45 -14.46 3.50
C LYS A 14 2.41 -13.51 4.23
N VAL A 15 3.15 -14.01 5.22
CA VAL A 15 4.13 -13.21 5.96
C VAL A 15 5.22 -12.68 5.02
N ALA A 16 5.70 -13.53 4.11
CA ALA A 16 6.68 -13.12 3.11
C ALA A 16 6.13 -12.03 2.17
N VAL A 17 4.89 -12.15 1.66
CA VAL A 17 4.28 -11.14 0.79
C VAL A 17 4.11 -9.80 1.52
N LEU A 18 3.57 -9.80 2.74
CA LEU A 18 3.32 -8.57 3.49
C LEU A 18 4.61 -7.86 3.91
N ALA A 19 5.63 -8.61 4.35
CA ALA A 19 6.88 -8.01 4.75
C ALA A 19 7.75 -7.66 3.54
N CYS A 20 7.98 -8.62 2.63
CA CYS A 20 8.88 -8.41 1.51
C CYS A 20 8.28 -7.46 0.49
N GLY A 21 6.96 -7.42 0.30
CA GLY A 21 6.25 -6.58 -0.68
C GLY A 21 6.57 -5.08 -0.62
N TYR A 22 7.05 -4.60 0.53
CA TYR A 22 7.49 -3.23 0.76
C TYR A 22 8.94 -3.17 1.24
N GLN A 23 9.78 -4.04 0.66
CA GLN A 23 11.24 -4.13 0.89
C GLN A 23 11.63 -4.51 2.34
N GLY A 24 10.72 -5.12 3.10
CA GLY A 24 11.02 -5.63 4.44
C GLY A 24 12.16 -6.67 4.44
N GLY A 25 12.98 -6.61 5.51
CA GLY A 25 14.04 -7.58 5.81
C GLY A 25 13.65 -8.51 6.96
N PRO A 26 14.61 -9.26 7.54
CA PRO A 26 14.33 -10.18 8.66
C PRO A 26 13.59 -9.53 9.84
N PRO A 27 13.90 -8.29 10.29
CA PRO A 27 13.14 -7.64 11.36
C PRO A 27 11.66 -7.43 11.03
N ALA A 28 11.33 -7.15 9.76
CA ALA A 28 9.93 -7.00 9.33
C ALA A 28 9.19 -8.34 9.35
N LEU A 29 9.84 -9.43 8.94
CA LEU A 29 9.25 -10.77 9.01
C LEU A 29 9.02 -11.18 10.47
N ILE A 30 9.97 -10.91 11.37
CA ILE A 30 9.85 -11.18 12.81
C ILE A 30 8.67 -10.39 13.40
N ALA A 31 8.58 -9.09 13.09
CA ALA A 31 7.48 -8.23 13.54
C ALA A 31 6.11 -8.72 13.05
N MET A 32 6.06 -9.29 11.84
CA MET A 32 4.85 -9.91 11.25
C MET A 32 4.57 -11.32 11.79
N GLY A 33 5.34 -11.80 12.77
CA GLY A 33 5.09 -13.07 13.47
C GLY A 33 5.70 -14.30 12.80
N ALA A 34 6.73 -14.16 11.98
CA ALA A 34 7.41 -15.30 11.34
C ALA A 34 7.87 -16.36 12.35
N LEU A 35 8.54 -15.93 13.44
CA LEU A 35 9.01 -16.85 14.48
C LEU A 35 7.85 -17.53 15.22
N LYS A 36 6.80 -16.77 15.54
CA LYS A 36 5.57 -17.28 16.17
C LYS A 36 4.84 -18.30 15.28
N SER A 37 5.04 -18.21 13.96
CA SER A 37 4.50 -19.12 12.96
C SER A 37 5.39 -20.33 12.69
N GLY A 38 6.44 -20.55 13.51
CA GLY A 38 7.35 -21.69 13.40
C GLY A 38 8.38 -21.58 12.27
N ILE A 39 8.70 -20.36 11.82
CA ILE A 39 9.79 -20.14 10.87
C ILE A 39 11.05 -19.80 11.67
N PRO A 40 12.12 -20.61 11.62
CA PRO A 40 13.39 -20.30 12.27
C PRO A 40 14.02 -19.01 11.74
N GLU A 41 14.75 -18.28 12.58
CA GLU A 41 15.33 -16.98 12.22
C GLU A 41 16.39 -17.11 11.10
N GLU A 42 17.15 -18.20 11.12
CA GLU A 42 18.15 -18.56 10.13
C GLU A 42 17.57 -18.81 8.73
N GLU A 43 16.27 -19.15 8.63
CA GLU A 43 15.60 -19.35 7.35
C GLU A 43 15.12 -18.04 6.71
N LEU A 44 14.98 -16.96 7.49
CA LEU A 44 14.42 -15.69 7.01
C LEU A 44 15.20 -15.08 5.84
N PRO A 45 16.55 -15.04 5.84
CA PRO A 45 17.32 -14.54 4.70
C PRO A 45 17.04 -15.34 3.42
N GLY A 46 16.90 -16.66 3.54
CA GLY A 46 16.55 -17.56 2.44
C GLY A 46 15.18 -17.21 1.87
N ILE A 47 14.16 -17.07 2.72
CA ILE A 47 12.79 -16.70 2.31
C ILE A 47 12.79 -15.37 1.55
N ILE A 48 13.45 -14.35 2.09
CA ILE A 48 13.52 -13.02 1.47
C ILE A 48 14.18 -13.10 0.10
N LYS A 49 15.31 -13.82 -0.03
CA LYS A 49 16.03 -13.98 -1.29
C LYS A 49 15.15 -14.64 -2.36
N HIS A 50 14.48 -15.75 -2.01
CA HIS A 50 13.60 -16.46 -2.95
C HIS A 50 12.38 -15.62 -3.34
N TRP A 51 11.76 -14.92 -2.38
CA TRP A 51 10.62 -14.04 -2.66
C TRP A 51 11.00 -12.92 -3.62
N ARG A 52 12.13 -12.23 -3.38
CA ARG A 52 12.61 -11.14 -4.25
C ARG A 52 12.97 -11.64 -5.65
N LYS A 53 13.53 -12.84 -5.77
CA LYS A 53 13.81 -13.49 -7.06
C LYS A 53 12.51 -13.80 -7.82
N ALA A 54 11.49 -14.31 -7.13
CA ALA A 54 10.21 -14.65 -7.74
C ALA A 54 9.37 -13.42 -8.12
N ASN A 55 9.53 -12.30 -7.40
CA ASN A 55 8.74 -11.07 -7.56
C ASN A 55 9.60 -9.91 -8.10
N SER A 56 10.37 -10.18 -9.15
CA SER A 56 11.39 -9.24 -9.64
C SER A 56 10.82 -7.89 -10.08
N ASP A 57 9.59 -7.84 -10.59
CA ASP A 57 8.97 -6.58 -11.01
C ASP A 57 8.57 -5.69 -9.83
N ILE A 58 8.15 -6.29 -8.71
CA ILE A 58 7.91 -5.54 -7.46
C ILE A 58 9.24 -4.98 -6.93
N VAL A 59 10.31 -5.77 -6.99
CA VAL A 59 11.65 -5.32 -6.58
C VAL A 59 12.13 -4.16 -7.45
N LYS A 60 11.96 -4.25 -8.78
CA LYS A 60 12.27 -3.15 -9.71
C LYS A 60 11.46 -1.90 -9.39
N LEU A 61 10.17 -2.04 -9.05
CA LEU A 61 9.31 -0.91 -8.70
C LEU A 61 9.83 -0.14 -7.47
N TRP A 62 10.31 -0.81 -6.42
CA TRP A 62 10.88 -0.12 -5.26
C TRP A 62 12.09 0.74 -5.64
N TYR A 63 13.03 0.16 -6.39
CA TYR A 63 14.24 0.89 -6.79
C TYR A 63 13.93 1.99 -7.80
N ALA A 64 12.99 1.76 -8.74
CA ALA A 64 12.54 2.81 -9.66
C ALA A 64 11.87 3.97 -8.92
N SER A 65 11.02 3.67 -7.93
CA SER A 65 10.39 4.67 -7.07
C SER A 65 11.43 5.46 -6.26
N GLU A 66 12.40 4.77 -5.64
CA GLU A 66 13.46 5.43 -4.88
C GLU A 66 14.33 6.33 -5.77
N ASN A 67 14.77 5.82 -6.92
CA ASN A 67 15.57 6.58 -7.87
C ASN A 67 14.82 7.81 -8.36
N ALA A 68 13.55 7.66 -8.76
CA ALA A 68 12.74 8.78 -9.24
C ALA A 68 12.56 9.86 -8.16
N ALA A 69 12.30 9.45 -6.91
CA ALA A 69 12.16 10.37 -5.79
C ALA A 69 13.49 11.08 -5.46
N VAL A 70 14.63 10.36 -5.46
CA VAL A 70 15.95 10.95 -5.20
C VAL A 70 16.31 11.94 -6.30
N THR A 71 16.09 11.58 -7.58
CA THR A 71 16.31 12.44 -8.73
C THR A 71 15.45 13.69 -8.65
N ALA A 72 14.15 13.56 -8.34
CA ALA A 72 13.24 14.71 -8.19
C ALA A 72 13.75 15.71 -7.15
N VAL A 73 14.18 15.24 -5.97
CA VAL A 73 14.72 16.11 -4.90
C VAL A 73 16.07 16.71 -5.28
N ARG A 74 16.98 15.91 -5.85
CA ARG A 74 18.35 16.32 -6.19
C ARG A 74 18.37 17.37 -7.30
N GLU A 75 17.65 17.10 -8.37
CA GLU A 75 17.62 17.91 -9.58
C GLU A 75 16.51 18.97 -9.54
N LYS A 76 15.69 18.96 -8.48
CA LYS A 76 14.57 19.89 -8.27
C LYS A 76 13.61 19.90 -9.45
N THR A 77 13.16 18.72 -9.83
CA THR A 77 12.40 18.48 -11.06
C THR A 77 11.22 17.53 -10.83
N THR A 78 10.48 17.25 -11.89
CA THR A 78 9.46 16.21 -11.95
C THR A 78 9.99 14.99 -12.69
N VAL A 79 9.91 13.83 -12.05
CA VAL A 79 10.33 12.54 -12.60
C VAL A 79 9.14 11.61 -12.68
N LYS A 80 8.80 11.19 -13.89
CA LYS A 80 7.71 10.23 -14.14
C LYS A 80 8.14 8.83 -13.70
N LEU A 81 7.21 8.10 -13.07
CA LEU A 81 7.38 6.69 -12.75
C LEU A 81 6.59 5.84 -13.77
N ALA A 82 5.44 5.31 -13.38
CA ALA A 82 4.62 4.42 -14.20
C ALA A 82 3.14 4.67 -13.90
N HIS A 83 2.27 4.36 -14.86
CA HIS A 83 0.81 4.40 -14.72
C HIS A 83 0.28 5.72 -14.11
N GLY A 84 0.81 6.85 -14.56
CA GLY A 84 0.39 8.18 -14.10
C GLY A 84 0.98 8.62 -12.75
N VAL A 85 1.76 7.77 -12.07
CA VAL A 85 2.51 8.17 -10.88
C VAL A 85 3.77 8.95 -11.28
N GLN A 86 4.05 10.04 -10.56
CA GLN A 86 5.29 10.80 -10.71
C GLN A 86 5.73 11.40 -9.37
N TYR A 87 7.03 11.70 -9.27
CA TYR A 87 7.58 12.47 -8.17
C TYR A 87 7.90 13.87 -8.64
N ARG A 88 7.38 14.89 -7.97
CA ARG A 88 7.58 16.30 -8.30
C ARG A 88 8.18 17.03 -7.11
N TYR A 89 9.29 17.72 -7.29
CA TYR A 89 9.87 18.55 -6.25
C TYR A 89 9.54 20.02 -6.47
N GLU A 90 8.92 20.66 -5.48
CA GLU A 90 8.52 22.05 -5.56
C GLU A 90 8.56 22.70 -4.17
N ALA A 91 9.11 23.91 -4.08
CA ALA A 91 9.13 24.73 -2.86
C ALA A 91 9.62 24.00 -1.58
N GLY A 92 10.60 23.09 -1.70
CA GLY A 92 11.12 22.34 -0.54
C GLY A 92 10.34 21.07 -0.20
N ILE A 93 9.34 20.72 -1.00
CA ILE A 93 8.46 19.57 -0.78
C ILE A 93 8.67 18.59 -1.93
N LEU A 94 8.84 17.32 -1.61
CA LEU A 94 8.69 16.24 -2.58
C LEU A 94 7.23 15.81 -2.58
N PHE A 95 6.57 15.91 -3.72
CA PHE A 95 5.25 15.38 -3.97
C PHE A 95 5.34 14.02 -4.67
N ALA A 96 4.53 13.06 -4.22
CA ALA A 96 4.22 11.86 -4.99
C ALA A 96 2.81 12.05 -5.57
N ASP A 97 2.74 12.44 -6.84
CA ASP A 97 1.49 12.67 -7.56
C ASP A 97 0.94 11.32 -8.03
N LEU A 98 -0.36 11.13 -7.84
CA LEU A 98 -1.08 9.90 -8.15
C LEU A 98 -1.97 10.09 -9.39
N PRO A 99 -2.30 9.02 -10.13
CA PRO A 99 -3.17 9.12 -11.29
C PRO A 99 -4.58 9.64 -10.97
N SER A 100 -5.05 9.49 -9.72
CA SER A 100 -6.31 10.07 -9.23
C SER A 100 -6.31 11.60 -9.12
N GLY A 101 -5.16 12.25 -9.29
CA GLY A 101 -4.97 13.69 -9.08
C GLY A 101 -4.59 14.09 -7.66
N ARG A 102 -4.59 13.17 -6.69
CA ARG A 102 -4.08 13.44 -5.33
C ARG A 102 -2.54 13.44 -5.30
N SER A 103 -1.94 14.26 -4.45
CA SER A 103 -0.51 14.20 -4.13
C SER A 103 -0.26 13.86 -2.66
N LEU A 104 0.72 13.01 -2.39
CA LEU A 104 1.31 12.86 -1.04
C LEU A 104 2.47 13.84 -0.90
N ALA A 105 2.60 14.50 0.25
CA ALA A 105 3.63 15.51 0.49
C ALA A 105 4.67 15.04 1.51
N TYR A 106 5.95 15.11 1.13
CA TYR A 106 7.11 14.88 1.98
C TYR A 106 7.81 16.22 2.20
N VAL A 107 7.49 16.87 3.32
CA VAL A 107 7.89 18.26 3.61
C VAL A 107 9.38 18.35 3.94
N ASN A 108 10.04 19.41 3.49
CA ASN A 108 11.47 19.67 3.69
C ASN A 108 12.34 18.50 3.22
N ALA A 109 11.98 17.88 2.10
CA ALA A 109 12.70 16.73 1.56
C ALA A 109 14.13 17.11 1.15
N ARG A 110 15.09 16.26 1.49
CA ARG A 110 16.53 16.42 1.21
C ARG A 110 17.15 15.07 0.89
N VAL A 111 18.12 15.09 -0.02
CA VAL A 111 19.01 13.95 -0.23
C VAL A 111 20.08 13.94 0.86
N LYS A 112 20.28 12.79 1.50
CA LYS A 112 21.33 12.54 2.50
C LYS A 112 21.94 11.16 2.28
N PRO A 113 23.25 10.98 2.50
CA PRO A 113 23.85 9.64 2.54
C PRO A 113 23.11 8.75 3.52
N ASP A 114 22.85 7.50 3.13
CA ASP A 114 22.31 6.48 4.01
C ASP A 114 23.44 5.93 4.91
N PRO A 115 23.28 5.92 6.24
CA PRO A 115 24.35 5.45 7.13
C PRO A 115 24.48 3.92 7.15
N ARG A 116 23.49 3.19 6.62
CA ARG A 116 23.45 1.72 6.60
C ARG A 116 23.85 1.15 5.25
N PHE A 117 23.69 1.94 4.19
CA PHE A 117 23.90 1.52 2.82
C PHE A 117 24.78 2.55 2.13
N ASP A 118 25.76 2.13 1.33
CA ASP A 118 26.63 3.01 0.58
C ASP A 118 25.90 3.63 -0.62
N LYS A 119 24.86 4.41 -0.34
CA LYS A 119 23.99 5.08 -1.31
C LYS A 119 23.35 6.31 -0.69
N ASP A 120 22.81 7.17 -1.55
CA ASP A 120 21.96 8.27 -1.12
C ASP A 120 20.52 7.78 -0.80
N GLY A 121 19.88 8.49 0.13
CA GLY A 121 18.47 8.31 0.48
C GLY A 121 17.78 9.65 0.71
N ILE A 122 16.46 9.59 0.92
CA ILE A 122 15.63 10.77 1.18
C ILE A 122 15.37 10.90 2.67
N VAL A 123 15.55 12.11 3.18
CA VAL A 123 15.10 12.54 4.50
C VAL A 123 14.04 13.60 4.32
N PHE A 124 12.97 13.56 5.11
CA PHE A 124 11.90 14.55 5.12
C PHE A 124 11.42 14.77 6.57
N GLU A 125 10.75 15.88 6.84
CA GLU A 125 10.18 16.14 8.17
C GLU A 125 8.84 15.42 8.31
N GLY A 126 8.64 14.76 9.45
CA GLY A 126 7.38 14.08 9.76
C GLY A 126 7.13 13.99 11.26
N MET A 127 5.86 13.82 11.64
CA MET A 127 5.48 13.60 13.04
C MET A 127 5.98 12.23 13.52
N ASP A 128 6.86 12.22 14.52
CA ASP A 128 7.23 11.01 15.23
C ASP A 128 6.06 10.53 16.09
N GLN A 129 5.60 9.30 15.86
CA GLN A 129 4.38 8.78 16.50
C GLN A 129 4.53 8.57 18.00
N ILE A 130 5.76 8.41 18.52
CA ILE A 130 6.04 8.16 19.94
C ILE A 130 6.28 9.50 20.65
N LYS A 131 7.19 10.29 20.12
CA LYS A 131 7.62 11.57 20.72
C LYS A 131 6.63 12.71 20.45
N LYS A 132 5.71 12.54 19.50
CA LYS A 132 4.75 13.56 19.04
C LYS A 132 5.43 14.90 18.67
N LYS A 133 6.61 14.80 18.06
CA LYS A 133 7.40 15.93 17.58
C LYS A 133 7.70 15.77 16.10
N TRP A 134 7.76 16.88 15.39
CA TRP A 134 8.31 16.91 14.04
C TRP A 134 9.81 16.64 14.10
N MET A 135 10.24 15.62 13.37
CA MET A 135 11.64 15.24 13.29
C MET A 135 11.97 14.74 11.88
N PRO A 136 13.26 14.78 11.48
CA PRO A 136 13.72 14.15 10.26
C PRO A 136 13.45 12.64 10.27
N GLN A 137 12.80 12.16 9.20
CA GLN A 137 12.50 10.76 8.94
C GLN A 137 13.17 10.33 7.63
N ARG A 138 13.77 9.14 7.63
CA ARG A 138 14.30 8.51 6.42
C ARG A 138 13.21 7.72 5.72
N THR A 139 13.22 7.73 4.40
CA THR A 139 12.41 6.83 3.58
C THR A 139 13.29 6.09 2.58
N TYR A 140 12.73 5.04 1.99
CA TYR A 140 13.35 4.18 1.00
C TYR A 140 12.28 3.66 0.04
N GLY A 141 12.70 3.03 -1.07
CA GLY A 141 11.81 2.60 -2.15
C GLY A 141 10.57 1.83 -1.70
N GLY A 142 10.74 0.80 -0.87
CA GLY A 142 9.62 0.01 -0.34
C GLY A 142 8.59 0.83 0.44
N ARG A 143 9.02 1.78 1.27
CA ARG A 143 8.12 2.66 2.03
C ARG A 143 7.41 3.68 1.13
N LEU A 144 8.10 4.20 0.12
CA LEU A 144 7.49 5.07 -0.89
C LEU A 144 6.40 4.32 -1.67
N VAL A 145 6.68 3.10 -2.11
CA VAL A 145 5.71 2.25 -2.82
C VAL A 145 4.53 1.86 -1.92
N GLU A 146 4.78 1.54 -0.65
CA GLU A 146 3.70 1.30 0.32
C GLU A 146 2.75 2.49 0.42
N ASN A 147 3.30 3.70 0.57
CA ASN A 147 2.51 4.92 0.64
C ASN A 147 1.69 5.14 -0.65
N LEU A 148 2.30 4.93 -1.82
CA LEU A 148 1.61 5.02 -3.11
C LEU A 148 0.43 4.04 -3.20
N VAL A 149 0.65 2.77 -2.84
CA VAL A 149 -0.37 1.72 -2.92
C VAL A 149 -1.53 1.98 -1.96
N GLN A 150 -1.23 2.31 -0.69
CA GLN A 150 -2.27 2.63 0.29
C GLN A 150 -3.11 3.82 -0.14
N ALA A 151 -2.43 4.85 -0.67
CA ALA A 151 -3.09 6.03 -1.18
C ALA A 151 -4.00 5.63 -2.36
N ILE A 152 -3.49 4.97 -3.39
CA ILE A 152 -4.29 4.56 -4.56
C ILE A 152 -5.50 3.71 -4.13
N ALA A 153 -5.32 2.75 -3.23
CA ALA A 153 -6.41 1.92 -2.71
C ALA A 153 -7.51 2.76 -2.04
N ARG A 154 -7.13 3.75 -1.22
CA ARG A 154 -8.08 4.71 -0.61
C ARG A 154 -8.86 5.48 -1.68
N ASP A 155 -8.21 5.90 -2.76
CA ASP A 155 -8.89 6.65 -3.82
C ASP A 155 -9.84 5.76 -4.63
N CYS A 156 -9.48 4.49 -4.86
CA CYS A 156 -10.40 3.51 -5.45
C CYS A 156 -11.66 3.33 -4.58
N LEU A 157 -11.47 3.13 -3.27
CA LEU A 157 -12.57 2.96 -2.33
C LEU A 157 -13.50 4.19 -2.34
N ALA A 158 -12.93 5.40 -2.35
CA ALA A 158 -13.71 6.63 -2.39
C ALA A 158 -14.58 6.71 -3.66
N VAL A 159 -14.06 6.31 -4.83
CA VAL A 159 -14.86 6.24 -6.07
C VAL A 159 -16.03 5.27 -5.91
N SER A 160 -15.77 4.06 -5.39
CA SER A 160 -16.81 3.04 -5.19
C SER A 160 -17.87 3.47 -4.18
N MET A 161 -17.48 4.12 -3.08
CA MET A 161 -18.41 4.69 -2.10
C MET A 161 -19.31 5.77 -2.71
N MET A 162 -18.75 6.66 -3.55
CA MET A 162 -19.53 7.68 -4.24
C MET A 162 -20.55 7.07 -5.22
N ARG A 163 -20.18 5.99 -5.93
CA ARG A 163 -21.10 5.26 -6.81
C ARG A 163 -22.28 4.67 -6.03
N LEU A 164 -21.98 3.99 -4.90
CA LEU A 164 -23.01 3.43 -4.02
C LEU A 164 -23.95 4.53 -3.49
N ASN A 165 -23.40 5.64 -3.02
CA ASN A 165 -24.18 6.77 -2.53
C ASN A 165 -25.10 7.35 -3.63
N ASN A 166 -24.61 7.47 -4.87
CA ASN A 166 -25.40 7.97 -5.99
C ASN A 166 -26.57 7.03 -6.38
N GLU A 167 -26.49 5.75 -6.03
CA GLU A 167 -27.57 4.78 -6.19
C GLU A 167 -28.51 4.70 -4.97
N GLY A 168 -28.29 5.56 -3.96
CA GLY A 168 -29.14 5.64 -2.77
C GLY A 168 -28.73 4.72 -1.63
N TYR A 169 -27.60 4.01 -1.72
CA TYR A 169 -27.08 3.24 -0.60
C TYR A 169 -26.49 4.18 0.46
N LYS A 170 -26.92 4.00 1.71
CA LYS A 170 -26.41 4.76 2.85
C LYS A 170 -25.22 4.03 3.46
N THR A 171 -24.03 4.63 3.35
CA THR A 171 -22.86 4.14 4.07
C THR A 171 -22.94 4.50 5.55
N ALA A 172 -23.00 3.48 6.41
CA ALA A 172 -22.97 3.66 7.86
C ALA A 172 -21.55 3.92 8.36
N MET A 173 -20.58 3.15 7.87
CA MET A 173 -19.16 3.29 8.17
C MET A 173 -18.29 2.63 7.09
N HIS A 174 -16.98 2.88 7.14
CA HIS A 174 -16.00 2.17 6.32
C HIS A 174 -14.77 1.83 7.18
N ILE A 175 -14.18 0.65 6.98
CA ILE A 175 -13.03 0.14 7.74
C ILE A 175 -12.05 -0.48 6.78
N HIS A 176 -10.81 -0.02 6.75
CA HIS A 176 -9.82 -0.45 5.76
C HIS A 176 -10.36 -0.29 4.32
N ASP A 177 -10.55 -1.40 3.61
CA ASP A 177 -11.11 -1.53 2.27
C ASP A 177 -12.60 -1.93 2.25
N GLU A 178 -13.24 -2.02 3.42
CA GLU A 178 -14.63 -2.42 3.60
C GLU A 178 -15.58 -1.22 3.71
N VAL A 179 -16.76 -1.33 3.12
CA VAL A 179 -17.88 -0.39 3.26
C VAL A 179 -19.05 -1.11 3.91
N VAL A 180 -19.60 -0.54 4.98
CA VAL A 180 -20.80 -1.05 5.65
C VAL A 180 -22.00 -0.21 5.23
N LEU A 181 -23.00 -0.88 4.63
CA LEU A 181 -24.22 -0.25 4.13
C LEU A 181 -25.38 -0.55 5.09
N ASP A 182 -26.14 0.49 5.43
CA ASP A 182 -27.40 0.40 6.18
C ASP A 182 -28.53 0.34 5.17
N VAL A 183 -29.10 -0.86 4.98
CA VAL A 183 -30.05 -1.18 3.90
C VAL A 183 -31.31 -1.79 4.54
N PRO A 184 -32.53 -1.31 4.18
CA PRO A 184 -33.76 -1.92 4.67
C PRO A 184 -33.84 -3.42 4.34
N ILE A 185 -34.45 -4.19 5.25
CA ILE A 185 -34.69 -5.63 5.04
C ILE A 185 -35.47 -5.84 3.73
N ASP A 186 -35.11 -6.91 2.99
CA ASP A 186 -35.66 -7.26 1.68
C ASP A 186 -35.42 -6.22 0.57
N THR A 187 -34.47 -5.30 0.77
CA THR A 187 -34.05 -4.33 -0.24
C THR A 187 -32.56 -4.43 -0.55
N GLY A 188 -32.16 -3.99 -1.75
CA GLY A 188 -30.79 -4.09 -2.21
C GLY A 188 -30.41 -5.47 -2.77
N SER A 189 -29.15 -5.61 -3.16
CA SER A 189 -28.61 -6.88 -3.67
C SER A 189 -27.10 -6.94 -3.49
N ILE A 190 -26.60 -7.95 -2.78
CA ILE A 190 -25.15 -8.26 -2.69
C ILE A 190 -24.49 -8.26 -4.07
N LYS A 191 -25.13 -8.90 -5.07
CA LYS A 191 -24.58 -8.97 -6.44
C LYS A 191 -24.48 -7.60 -7.09
N HIS A 192 -25.46 -6.73 -6.84
CA HIS A 192 -25.46 -5.37 -7.37
C HIS A 192 -24.39 -4.51 -6.69
N VAL A 193 -24.33 -4.52 -5.35
CA VAL A 193 -23.32 -3.78 -4.57
C VAL A 193 -21.90 -4.18 -4.97
N THR A 194 -21.63 -5.49 -5.07
CA THR A 194 -20.31 -5.99 -5.49
C THR A 194 -19.97 -5.62 -6.93
N SER A 195 -20.95 -5.62 -7.84
CA SER A 195 -20.78 -5.13 -9.21
C SER A 195 -20.38 -3.66 -9.22
N VAL A 196 -21.10 -2.81 -8.47
CA VAL A 196 -20.82 -1.36 -8.38
C VAL A 196 -19.44 -1.09 -7.81
N MET A 197 -19.07 -1.79 -6.72
CA MET A 197 -17.75 -1.64 -6.10
C MET A 197 -16.61 -2.13 -7.00
N GLY A 198 -16.86 -3.11 -7.87
CA GLY A 198 -15.88 -3.68 -8.80
C GLY A 198 -15.80 -2.99 -10.16
N GLN A 199 -16.60 -1.93 -10.40
CA GLN A 199 -16.59 -1.23 -11.68
C GLN A 199 -15.20 -0.61 -11.98
N PRO A 200 -14.71 -0.68 -13.23
CA PRO A 200 -13.48 -0.03 -13.64
C PRO A 200 -13.44 1.46 -13.30
N ILE A 201 -12.24 2.00 -13.06
CA ILE A 201 -12.05 3.41 -12.70
C ILE A 201 -11.25 4.10 -13.81
N ASP A 202 -11.76 5.22 -14.30
CA ASP A 202 -11.24 5.92 -15.49
C ASP A 202 -9.75 6.27 -15.38
N TRP A 203 -9.30 6.73 -14.21
CA TRP A 203 -7.90 7.08 -13.96
C TRP A 203 -7.00 5.86 -13.65
N ALA A 204 -7.57 4.67 -13.49
CA ALA A 204 -6.85 3.41 -13.23
C ALA A 204 -7.21 2.32 -14.26
N PRO A 205 -6.97 2.57 -15.56
CA PRO A 205 -7.32 1.61 -16.60
C PRO A 205 -6.58 0.28 -16.40
N GLY A 206 -7.32 -0.83 -16.47
CA GLY A 206 -6.77 -2.18 -16.33
C GLY A 206 -6.47 -2.63 -14.90
N LEU A 207 -6.77 -1.83 -13.88
CA LEU A 207 -6.68 -2.27 -12.48
C LEU A 207 -7.76 -3.35 -12.22
N PRO A 208 -7.37 -4.60 -11.87
CA PRO A 208 -8.35 -5.63 -11.54
C PRO A 208 -8.97 -5.32 -10.18
N LEU A 209 -10.19 -4.78 -10.20
CA LEU A 209 -10.97 -4.47 -9.01
C LEU A 209 -12.08 -5.51 -8.84
N SER A 210 -12.22 -6.05 -7.64
CA SER A 210 -13.30 -6.96 -7.27
C SER A 210 -13.74 -6.70 -5.84
N ALA A 211 -14.97 -7.08 -5.53
CA ALA A 211 -15.54 -6.95 -4.20
C ALA A 211 -16.20 -8.27 -3.78
N ALA A 212 -16.16 -8.54 -2.49
CA ALA A 212 -16.94 -9.57 -1.83
C ALA A 212 -17.85 -8.89 -0.81
N ALA A 213 -19.05 -9.43 -0.62
CA ALA A 213 -19.99 -8.90 0.36
C ALA A 213 -20.84 -10.03 0.95
N PHE A 214 -21.36 -9.77 2.14
CA PHE A 214 -22.33 -10.59 2.84
C PHE A 214 -23.34 -9.68 3.55
N GLU A 215 -24.48 -10.25 3.95
CA GLU A 215 -25.52 -9.58 4.72
C GLU A 215 -25.51 -10.11 6.16
N CYS A 216 -25.70 -9.22 7.13
CA CYS A 216 -25.77 -9.57 8.55
C CYS A 216 -26.61 -8.56 9.33
N ASP A 217 -27.25 -9.01 10.41
CA ASP A 217 -28.11 -8.16 11.27
C ASP A 217 -27.30 -7.19 12.14
N PHE A 218 -26.02 -7.49 12.37
CA PHE A 218 -25.10 -6.67 13.13
C PHE A 218 -23.68 -6.84 12.58
N TYR A 219 -22.88 -5.79 12.69
CA TYR A 219 -21.50 -5.80 12.19
C TYR A 219 -20.70 -6.98 12.77
N GLN A 220 -20.15 -7.79 11.87
CA GLN A 220 -19.24 -8.88 12.19
C GLN A 220 -17.93 -8.63 11.44
N LYS A 221 -16.81 -8.74 12.16
CA LYS A 221 -15.49 -8.62 11.55
C LYS A 221 -15.09 -9.97 10.94
N ASP A 222 -14.90 -9.98 9.63
CA ASP A 222 -14.24 -11.06 8.91
C ASP A 222 -12.69 -11.03 9.01
#